data_AF-A0A0M3V2D9-F1
#
_entry.id   AF-A0A0M3V2D9-F1
#
_cell.length_a   1.000
_cell.length_b   1.000
_cell.length_c   1.000
_cell.angle_alpha   90.00
_cell.angle_beta   90.00
_cell.angle_gamma   90.00
#
_symmetry.space_group_name_H-M   'P 1'
#
loop_
_entity.id
_entity.type
_entity.pdbx_description
1 polymer ?
#
loop_
_entity_poly.entity_id
_entity_poly.type
_entity_poly.pdbx_seq_one_letter_code
_entity_poly.pdbx_strand_id
1 'polypeptide(L)'
;MLRATLLAVFAAIFLIGCMAKASLCLSCEGIDGVQSASISSEDKMYFEEVMRIPADCSACKGRGDGLFINGVKYKSDVAINCCLEKNMIDTNVGLKKVYFHRIVDARSSARSIYYTGIEGNSAVFNSNPRLEVLFYMFLQRELNSRGIVVVDTQTSPYTYRLDFRFDELRGSYSGASEILNGHLKGLLVLSNINFKKTLPISTRHHVEKLEASKSEQFDFFIALLVKQAAIKVADEITKL
;
A
#
# COMPACT_ATOMS: atom_id res chain seq x y z
N MET A 1 58.40 16.53 -4.26
CA MET A 1 57.12 16.57 -5.01
C MET A 1 56.68 15.18 -5.47
N LEU A 2 56.73 14.16 -4.60
CA LEU A 2 56.29 12.78 -4.92
C LEU A 2 55.40 12.14 -3.83
N ARG A 3 55.05 12.92 -2.79
CA ARG A 3 54.23 12.46 -1.65
C ARG A 3 52.82 13.08 -1.60
N ALA A 4 52.55 14.10 -2.42
CA ALA A 4 51.23 14.74 -2.50
C ALA A 4 50.33 14.12 -3.59
N THR A 5 50.89 13.35 -4.51
CA THR A 5 50.15 12.70 -5.61
C THR A 5 49.65 11.28 -5.27
N LEU A 6 50.18 10.64 -4.22
CA LEU A 6 49.74 9.30 -3.80
C LEU A 6 48.49 9.32 -2.90
N LEU A 7 48.23 10.44 -2.20
CA LEU A 7 47.04 10.63 -1.35
C LEU A 7 45.77 10.97 -2.15
N ALA A 8 45.92 11.47 -3.39
CA ALA A 8 44.78 11.73 -4.27
C ALA A 8 44.23 10.46 -4.94
N VAL A 9 45.02 9.38 -5.03
CA VAL A 9 44.59 8.12 -5.65
C VAL A 9 43.79 7.24 -4.66
N PHE A 10 44.07 7.33 -3.36
CA PHE A 10 43.28 6.61 -2.34
C PHE A 10 41.92 7.26 -2.03
N ALA A 11 41.77 8.58 -2.25
CA ALA A 11 40.49 9.27 -2.09
C ALA A 11 39.53 9.06 -3.28
N ALA A 12 40.03 8.67 -4.45
CA ALA A 12 39.20 8.36 -5.62
C ALA A 12 38.61 6.92 -5.60
N ILE A 13 39.18 6.01 -4.81
CA ILE A 13 38.69 4.62 -4.69
C ILE A 13 37.60 4.51 -3.60
N PHE A 14 37.53 5.46 -2.66
CA PHE A 14 36.49 5.50 -1.62
C PHE A 14 35.18 6.18 -2.03
N LEU A 15 35.09 6.76 -3.24
CA LEU A 15 33.85 7.35 -3.78
C LEU A 15 33.12 6.45 -4.80
N ILE A 16 33.55 5.20 -4.96
CA ILE A 16 32.82 4.17 -5.74
C ILE A 16 31.82 3.39 -4.86
N GLY A 17 31.79 3.65 -3.55
CA GLY A 17 30.99 2.88 -2.59
C GLY A 17 29.91 3.68 -1.87
N CYS A 18 28.92 4.22 -2.58
CA CYS A 18 27.63 4.59 -2.00
C CYS A 18 26.55 4.88 -3.06
N MET A 19 26.49 4.04 -4.10
CA MET A 19 25.23 3.79 -4.79
C MET A 19 24.78 2.42 -4.31
N ALA A 20 24.19 2.40 -3.11
CA ALA A 20 23.31 1.31 -2.75
C ALA A 20 22.16 1.35 -3.75
N LYS A 21 22.34 0.60 -4.85
CA LYS A 21 21.23 -0.03 -5.55
C LYS A 21 20.37 -0.62 -4.44
N ALA A 22 19.24 0.04 -4.16
CA ALA A 22 18.15 -0.62 -3.47
C ALA A 22 17.92 -1.89 -4.29
N SER A 23 18.33 -3.03 -3.74
CA SER A 23 18.04 -4.35 -4.28
C SER A 23 16.53 -4.54 -4.13
N LEU A 24 15.78 -3.93 -5.03
CA LEU A 24 14.43 -4.33 -5.36
C LEU A 24 14.57 -5.74 -5.92
N CYS A 25 14.08 -6.69 -5.13
CA CYS A 25 13.99 -8.11 -5.43
C CYS A 25 13.58 -8.29 -6.90
N LEU A 26 14.53 -8.72 -7.73
CA LEU A 26 14.36 -8.88 -9.18
C LEU A 26 13.91 -10.31 -9.54
N SER A 27 13.32 -11.03 -8.58
CA SER A 27 12.83 -12.40 -8.78
C SER A 27 11.53 -12.60 -8.03
N CYS A 28 10.45 -12.06 -8.57
CA CYS A 28 9.11 -12.59 -8.37
C CYS A 28 8.82 -13.61 -9.48
N GLU A 29 9.62 -14.68 -9.55
CA GLU A 29 9.25 -15.87 -10.31
C GLU A 29 8.63 -16.87 -9.32
N GLY A 30 7.33 -16.76 -9.13
CA GLY A 30 6.51 -17.76 -8.44
C GLY A 30 5.58 -18.41 -9.46
N ILE A 31 5.96 -19.61 -9.90
CA ILE A 31 5.21 -20.42 -10.89
C ILE A 31 4.30 -21.37 -10.14
N ASP A 32 2.99 -21.15 -10.31
CA ASP A 32 1.94 -22.18 -10.27
C ASP A 32 0.80 -21.71 -11.20
N GLY A 33 1.09 -21.58 -12.51
CA GLY A 33 0.09 -21.45 -13.60
C GLY A 33 -0.87 -20.24 -13.57
N VAL A 34 -0.91 -19.47 -12.49
CA VAL A 34 -1.56 -18.18 -12.38
C VAL A 34 -0.41 -17.19 -12.39
N GLN A 35 -0.32 -16.39 -13.47
CA GLN A 35 0.62 -15.29 -13.57
C GLN A 35 0.77 -14.63 -12.20
N SER A 36 1.97 -14.72 -11.60
CA SER A 36 2.45 -13.66 -10.73
C SER A 36 2.22 -12.39 -11.53
N ALA A 37 1.12 -11.70 -11.24
CA ALA A 37 0.59 -10.63 -12.06
C ALA A 37 1.77 -9.75 -12.48
N SER A 38 2.11 -9.73 -13.76
CA SER A 38 3.22 -8.93 -14.25
C SER A 38 2.96 -7.51 -13.76
N ILE A 39 3.69 -7.08 -12.74
CA ILE A 39 3.44 -5.81 -12.07
C ILE A 39 3.64 -4.76 -13.15
N SER A 40 2.56 -4.10 -13.54
CA SER A 40 2.63 -3.12 -14.62
C SER A 40 3.51 -1.96 -14.17
N SER A 41 4.10 -1.23 -15.12
CA SER A 41 4.87 -0.03 -14.80
C SER A 41 4.03 1.02 -14.06
N GLU A 42 2.71 1.05 -14.31
CA GLU A 42 1.76 1.98 -13.70
C GLU A 42 1.47 1.62 -12.23
N ASP A 43 1.16 0.36 -11.93
CA ASP A 43 0.93 -0.08 -10.54
C ASP A 43 2.17 0.16 -9.66
N LYS A 44 3.36 -0.07 -10.23
CA LYS A 44 4.64 0.20 -9.58
C LYS A 44 4.83 1.70 -9.32
N MET A 45 4.45 2.56 -10.27
CA MET A 45 4.52 4.00 -10.12
C MET A 45 3.64 4.48 -8.94
N TYR A 46 2.37 4.06 -8.87
CA TYR A 46 1.48 4.44 -7.77
C TYR A 46 1.97 3.92 -6.42
N PHE A 47 2.48 2.69 -6.39
CA PHE A 47 3.11 2.15 -5.19
C PHE A 47 4.29 3.02 -4.74
N GLU A 48 5.23 3.33 -5.64
CA GLU A 48 6.40 4.16 -5.33
C GLU A 48 6.01 5.57 -4.89
N GLU A 49 5.01 6.18 -5.54
CA GLU A 49 4.51 7.51 -5.19
C GLU A 49 3.93 7.54 -3.79
N VAL A 50 3.06 6.58 -3.44
CA VAL A 50 2.52 6.44 -2.08
C VAL A 50 3.63 6.19 -1.06
N MET A 51 4.64 5.39 -1.41
CA MET A 51 5.75 5.09 -0.50
C MET A 51 6.74 6.26 -0.31
N ARG A 52 6.70 7.30 -1.16
CA ARG A 52 7.49 8.54 -0.98
C ARG A 52 6.89 9.50 0.03
N ILE A 53 5.63 9.31 0.41
CA ILE A 53 4.98 10.12 1.43
C ILE A 53 5.81 10.03 2.72
N PRO A 54 6.31 11.16 3.25
CA PRO A 54 7.17 11.15 4.42
C PRO A 54 6.39 10.61 5.62
N ALA A 55 6.99 9.66 6.32
CA ALA A 55 6.43 9.14 7.55
C ALA A 55 6.58 10.18 8.68
N ASP A 56 5.51 10.38 9.44
CA ASP A 56 5.46 11.14 10.67
C ASP A 56 5.29 10.18 11.86
N CYS A 57 6.32 10.13 12.71
CA CYS A 57 6.35 9.24 13.88
C CYS A 57 5.73 9.88 15.12
N SER A 58 5.42 11.18 15.08
CA SER A 58 5.01 11.95 16.26
C SER A 58 3.54 11.72 16.64
N ALA A 59 2.72 11.31 15.67
CA ALA A 59 1.26 11.21 15.82
C ALA A 59 0.69 9.88 15.28
N CYS A 60 1.20 8.76 15.76
CA CYS A 60 0.62 7.43 15.46
C CYS A 60 -0.63 7.10 16.31
N LYS A 61 -0.96 7.95 17.29
CA LYS A 61 -2.17 7.82 18.11
C LYS A 61 -3.24 8.83 17.65
N GLY A 62 -4.03 8.47 16.65
CA GLY A 62 -5.27 9.21 16.37
C GLY A 62 -5.74 9.20 14.92
N ARG A 63 -7.07 9.23 14.77
CA ARG A 63 -7.75 9.65 13.54
C ARG A 63 -7.56 11.17 13.37
N GLY A 64 -7.17 11.62 12.19
CA GLY A 64 -7.90 12.75 11.59
C GLY A 64 -7.25 14.13 11.42
N ASP A 65 -5.98 14.38 11.75
CA ASP A 65 -5.42 15.72 11.47
C ASP A 65 -5.25 15.99 9.97
N GLY A 66 -5.20 14.91 9.18
CA GLY A 66 -5.11 14.94 7.74
C GLY A 66 -3.68 15.20 7.28
N LEU A 67 -3.25 14.43 6.29
CA LEU A 67 -1.94 14.55 5.66
C LEU A 67 -2.05 15.52 4.48
N PHE A 68 -1.08 16.43 4.34
CA PHE A 68 -0.96 17.23 3.13
C PHE A 68 -0.02 16.55 2.14
N ILE A 69 -0.51 16.29 0.93
CA ILE A 69 0.30 15.80 -0.18
C ILE A 69 0.09 16.77 -1.34
N ASN A 70 1.15 17.44 -1.79
CA ASN A 70 1.10 18.39 -2.89
C ASN A 70 0.02 19.49 -2.72
N GLY A 71 -0.18 19.99 -1.49
CA GLY A 71 -1.19 21.02 -1.19
C GLY A 71 -2.62 20.52 -1.00
N VAL A 72 -2.88 19.25 -1.30
CA VAL A 72 -4.17 18.58 -1.13
C VAL A 72 -4.23 17.93 0.25
N LYS A 73 -5.35 18.08 0.97
CA LYS A 73 -5.52 17.54 2.33
C LYS A 73 -6.23 16.19 2.28
N TYR A 74 -5.59 15.15 2.80
CA TYR A 74 -6.04 13.77 2.83
C TYR A 74 -6.36 13.34 4.26
N LYS A 75 -7.64 13.11 4.58
CA LYS A 75 -8.12 12.64 5.89
C LYS A 75 -8.60 11.20 5.78
N SER A 76 -7.93 10.31 6.49
CA SER A 76 -8.17 8.86 6.46
C SER A 76 -8.58 8.33 7.82
N ASP A 77 -9.34 7.23 7.83
CA ASP A 77 -9.68 6.49 9.05
C ASP A 77 -8.52 5.62 9.58
N VAL A 78 -7.41 5.57 8.85
CA VAL A 78 -6.10 4.97 9.20
C VAL A 78 -5.00 6.00 9.01
N ALA A 79 -4.02 6.05 9.92
CA ALA A 79 -2.84 6.89 9.73
C ALA A 79 -1.99 6.36 8.56
N ILE A 80 -2.01 7.07 7.43
CA ILE A 80 -1.29 6.67 6.19
C ILE A 80 0.23 6.87 6.35
N ASN A 81 0.63 7.92 7.06
CA ASN A 81 2.01 8.35 7.24
C ASN A 81 2.58 7.96 8.61
N CYS A 82 1.94 7.10 9.39
CA CYS A 82 2.48 6.74 10.69
C CYS A 82 3.80 5.96 10.52
N CYS A 83 4.82 6.37 11.26
CA CYS A 83 5.96 5.48 11.44
C CYS A 83 5.52 4.26 12.23
N LEU A 84 5.65 3.08 11.64
CA LEU A 84 5.86 1.89 12.44
C LEU A 84 7.08 2.19 13.29
N GLU A 85 6.89 2.37 14.60
CA GLU A 85 7.96 2.76 15.52
C GLU A 85 9.23 1.98 15.17
N LYS A 86 10.31 2.73 14.88
CA LYS A 86 11.64 2.17 14.71
C LYS A 86 11.86 1.19 15.87
N ASN A 87 11.94 -0.10 15.57
CA ASN A 87 12.26 -1.19 16.49
C ASN A 87 11.10 -1.84 17.28
N MET A 88 9.93 -2.06 16.68
CA MET A 88 9.08 -3.18 17.13
C MET A 88 9.15 -4.34 16.14
N ILE A 89 10.31 -5.01 16.10
CA ILE A 89 10.24 -6.47 16.15
C ILE A 89 9.65 -6.72 17.52
N ASP A 90 8.33 -6.88 17.60
CA ASP A 90 7.72 -7.35 18.84
C ASP A 90 8.37 -8.70 19.12
N THR A 91 9.25 -8.76 20.11
CA THR A 91 10.05 -9.95 20.42
C THR A 91 9.17 -11.09 20.94
N ASN A 92 7.89 -10.82 21.26
CA ASN A 92 6.86 -11.83 21.54
C ASN A 92 6.11 -12.30 20.29
N VAL A 93 6.23 -11.58 19.17
CA VAL A 93 5.79 -12.02 17.85
C VAL A 93 6.87 -12.94 17.28
N GLY A 94 6.92 -14.17 17.80
CA GLY A 94 7.74 -15.22 17.20
C GLY A 94 7.53 -15.26 15.68
N LEU A 95 8.58 -15.53 14.92
CA LEU A 95 8.68 -15.49 13.44
C LEU A 95 7.38 -15.91 12.72
N LYS A 96 6.42 -14.99 12.59
CA LYS A 96 5.13 -15.24 11.94
C LYS A 96 5.39 -15.36 10.46
N LYS A 97 4.87 -16.44 9.86
CA LYS A 97 4.91 -16.65 8.42
C LYS A 97 3.51 -16.49 7.86
N VAL A 98 3.38 -15.69 6.82
CA VAL A 98 2.13 -15.47 6.10
C VAL A 98 2.32 -15.94 4.65
N TYR A 99 1.40 -16.75 4.17
CA TYR A 99 1.30 -17.14 2.78
C TYR A 99 0.09 -16.43 2.16
N PHE A 100 0.33 -15.60 1.15
CA PHE A 100 -0.74 -14.98 0.37
C PHE A 100 -1.29 -16.01 -0.61
N HIS A 101 -2.39 -16.64 -0.24
CA HIS A 101 -2.98 -17.69 -1.07
C HIS A 101 -3.83 -17.12 -2.20
N ARG A 102 -4.71 -16.14 -1.91
CA ARG A 102 -5.53 -15.52 -2.95
C ARG A 102 -5.87 -14.08 -2.61
N ILE A 103 -5.47 -13.16 -3.48
CA ILE A 103 -5.89 -11.75 -3.44
C ILE A 103 -6.62 -11.49 -4.75
N VAL A 104 -7.89 -11.14 -4.66
CA VAL A 104 -8.74 -10.95 -5.84
C VAL A 104 -9.54 -9.67 -5.75
N ASP A 105 -9.73 -9.04 -6.90
CA ASP A 105 -10.71 -7.99 -7.06
C ASP A 105 -12.02 -8.59 -7.58
N ALA A 106 -13.04 -8.65 -6.72
CA ALA A 106 -14.34 -9.23 -7.05
C ALA A 106 -15.42 -8.16 -7.25
N ARG A 107 -15.03 -6.90 -7.44
CA ARG A 107 -15.97 -5.82 -7.71
C ARG A 107 -16.71 -6.08 -9.02
N SER A 108 -18.00 -5.78 -9.03
CA SER A 108 -18.83 -5.92 -10.23
C SER A 108 -18.51 -4.88 -11.32
N SER A 109 -17.81 -3.80 -10.96
CA SER A 109 -17.44 -2.73 -11.89
C SER A 109 -16.18 -1.99 -11.44
N ALA A 110 -15.35 -1.63 -12.41
CA ALA A 110 -14.22 -0.71 -12.28
C ALA A 110 -14.67 0.75 -12.06
N ARG A 111 -15.90 1.08 -12.47
CA ARG A 111 -16.49 2.40 -12.31
C ARG A 111 -16.80 2.66 -10.84
N SER A 112 -15.92 3.42 -10.21
CA SER A 112 -15.94 3.57 -8.76
C SER A 112 -16.16 5.01 -8.31
N ILE A 113 -15.81 6.01 -9.12
CA ILE A 113 -15.88 7.43 -8.74
C ILE A 113 -16.94 8.17 -9.57
N TYR A 114 -17.96 8.69 -8.88
CA TYR A 114 -18.92 9.63 -9.44
C TYR A 114 -18.30 11.03 -9.43
N TYR A 115 -18.23 11.67 -10.58
CA TYR A 115 -17.74 13.03 -10.75
C TYR A 115 -18.94 13.96 -10.95
N THR A 116 -19.02 15.04 -10.20
CA THR A 116 -19.96 16.15 -10.44
C THR A 116 -19.15 17.40 -10.73
N GLY A 117 -19.27 17.96 -11.94
CA GLY A 117 -18.55 19.17 -12.35
C GLY A 117 -19.09 20.43 -11.66
N ILE A 118 -18.43 21.56 -11.90
CA ILE A 118 -18.77 22.84 -11.30
C ILE A 118 -20.20 23.28 -11.67
N GLU A 119 -20.63 22.97 -12.90
CA GLU A 119 -21.95 23.29 -13.43
C GLU A 119 -23.03 22.24 -13.07
N GLY A 120 -22.69 21.25 -12.24
CA GLY A 120 -23.63 20.20 -11.78
C GLY A 120 -23.81 19.04 -12.76
N ASN A 121 -23.06 19.00 -13.87
CA ASN A 121 -23.02 17.86 -14.78
C ASN A 121 -22.32 16.67 -14.12
N SER A 122 -22.95 15.50 -14.15
CA SER A 122 -22.37 14.28 -13.56
C SER A 122 -21.82 13.32 -14.62
N ALA A 123 -20.67 12.73 -14.32
CA ALA A 123 -20.05 11.67 -15.09
C ALA A 123 -19.57 10.57 -14.15
N VAL A 124 -19.31 9.38 -14.70
CA VAL A 124 -18.66 8.31 -13.95
C VAL A 124 -17.29 8.11 -14.54
N PHE A 125 -16.25 8.38 -13.74
CA PHE A 125 -14.88 8.23 -14.20
C PHE A 125 -14.44 6.79 -14.02
N ASN A 126 -13.74 6.29 -15.04
CA ASN A 126 -13.21 4.93 -15.06
C ASN A 126 -11.72 5.00 -14.71
N SER A 127 -11.43 5.04 -13.41
CA SER A 127 -10.08 4.95 -12.86
C SER A 127 -10.06 3.71 -11.98
N ASN A 128 -9.15 2.79 -12.29
CA ASN A 128 -9.19 1.45 -11.72
C ASN A 128 -7.82 0.76 -11.77
N PRO A 129 -6.85 1.23 -10.97
CA PRO A 129 -5.58 0.53 -10.83
C PRO A 129 -5.84 -0.89 -10.31
N ARG A 130 -4.91 -1.81 -10.55
CA ARG A 130 -5.08 -3.22 -10.16
C ARG A 130 -5.00 -3.35 -8.65
N LEU A 131 -6.16 -3.34 -7.98
CA LEU A 131 -6.24 -3.30 -6.52
C LEU A 131 -5.54 -4.50 -5.89
N GLU A 132 -5.66 -5.68 -6.49
CA GLU A 132 -5.01 -6.91 -6.02
C GLU A 132 -3.48 -6.80 -6.05
N VAL A 133 -2.92 -6.16 -7.06
CA VAL A 133 -1.47 -5.96 -7.22
C VAL A 133 -0.97 -4.92 -6.23
N LEU A 134 -1.63 -3.76 -6.17
CA LEU A 134 -1.29 -2.70 -5.21
C LEU A 134 -1.38 -3.21 -3.77
N PHE A 135 -2.42 -3.98 -3.45
CA PHE A 135 -2.62 -4.55 -2.12
C PHE A 135 -1.55 -5.56 -1.77
N TYR A 136 -1.18 -6.46 -2.69
CA TYR A 136 -0.06 -7.38 -2.52
C TYR A 136 1.21 -6.60 -2.15
N MET A 137 1.57 -5.59 -2.94
CA MET A 137 2.81 -4.83 -2.74
C MET A 137 2.81 -4.08 -1.41
N PHE A 138 1.71 -3.38 -1.10
CA PHE A 138 1.58 -2.65 0.16
C PHE A 138 1.57 -3.59 1.36
N LEU A 139 0.82 -4.68 1.32
CA LEU A 139 0.72 -5.62 2.44
C LEU A 139 2.05 -6.32 2.69
N GLN A 140 2.74 -6.77 1.63
CA GLN A 140 4.07 -7.36 1.76
C GLN A 140 5.03 -6.39 2.43
N ARG A 141 5.04 -5.12 2.01
CA ARG A 141 5.87 -4.08 2.63
C ARG A 141 5.52 -3.89 4.10
N GLU A 142 4.24 -3.78 4.44
CA GLU A 142 3.73 -3.56 5.80
C GLU A 142 4.01 -4.74 6.75
N LEU A 143 3.90 -5.98 6.26
CA LEU A 143 4.23 -7.17 7.03
C LEU A 143 5.72 -7.27 7.28
N ASN A 144 6.54 -7.09 6.24
CA ASN A 144 7.99 -7.13 6.35
C ASN A 144 8.53 -6.07 7.33
N SER A 145 7.96 -4.86 7.33
CA SER A 145 8.34 -3.81 8.29
C SER A 145 7.93 -4.10 9.73
N ARG A 146 7.01 -5.05 9.94
CA ARG A 146 6.62 -5.57 11.27
C ARG A 146 7.36 -6.86 11.65
N GLY A 147 8.34 -7.29 10.86
CA GLY A 147 9.09 -8.54 11.08
C GLY A 147 8.31 -9.82 10.74
N ILE A 148 7.17 -9.70 10.06
CA ILE A 148 6.36 -10.84 9.61
C ILE A 148 6.86 -11.28 8.23
N VAL A 149 7.21 -12.55 8.10
CA VAL A 149 7.79 -13.09 6.86
C VAL A 149 6.69 -13.53 5.91
N VAL A 150 6.67 -12.96 4.70
CA VAL A 150 5.84 -13.46 3.60
C VAL A 150 6.56 -14.61 2.90
N VAL A 151 5.88 -15.74 2.75
CA VAL A 151 6.41 -16.95 2.10
C VAL A 151 5.62 -17.26 0.84
N ASP A 152 6.30 -17.86 -0.16
CA ASP A 152 5.69 -18.16 -1.46
C ASP A 152 4.74 -19.35 -1.43
N THR A 153 4.91 -20.26 -0.47
CA THR A 153 4.06 -21.44 -0.30
C THR A 153 3.76 -21.70 1.16
N GLN A 154 2.66 -22.42 1.43
CA GLN A 154 2.31 -22.86 2.78
C GLN A 154 3.22 -24.01 3.23
N THR A 155 4.46 -23.68 3.60
CA THR A 155 5.49 -24.64 4.01
C THR A 155 5.26 -25.28 5.38
N SER A 156 4.34 -24.74 6.19
CA SER A 156 4.00 -25.24 7.53
C SER A 156 2.49 -25.16 7.77
N PRO A 157 1.90 -26.13 8.49
CA PRO A 157 0.49 -26.06 8.90
C PRO A 157 0.19 -24.87 9.82
N TYR A 158 1.23 -24.27 10.43
CA TYR A 158 1.11 -23.09 11.28
C TYR A 158 1.29 -21.76 10.52
N THR A 159 1.73 -21.80 9.25
CA THR A 159 1.78 -20.62 8.39
C THR A 159 0.37 -20.07 8.20
N TYR A 160 0.20 -18.76 8.41
CA TYR A 160 -1.09 -18.11 8.19
C TYR A 160 -1.37 -18.02 6.70
N ARG A 161 -2.38 -18.75 6.26
CA ARG A 161 -2.96 -18.61 4.92
C ARG A 161 -3.86 -17.39 4.90
N LEU A 162 -3.56 -16.48 3.99
CA LEU A 162 -4.29 -15.23 3.78
C LEU A 162 -5.04 -15.27 2.46
N ASP A 163 -6.35 -15.11 2.54
CA ASP A 163 -7.24 -14.84 1.42
C ASP A 163 -7.84 -13.44 1.60
N PHE A 164 -7.77 -12.60 0.56
CA PHE A 164 -8.37 -11.27 0.56
C PHE A 164 -9.20 -11.05 -0.70
N ARG A 165 -10.38 -10.47 -0.55
CA ARG A 165 -11.27 -10.14 -1.66
C ARG A 165 -11.71 -8.69 -1.55
N PHE A 166 -11.53 -7.90 -2.61
CA PHE A 166 -12.18 -6.60 -2.73
C PHE A 166 -13.64 -6.79 -3.14
N ASP A 167 -14.54 -6.21 -2.35
CA ASP A 167 -15.99 -6.33 -2.55
C ASP A 167 -16.57 -5.06 -3.16
N GLU A 168 -16.02 -3.90 -2.80
CA GLU A 168 -16.59 -2.60 -3.18
C GLU A 168 -15.52 -1.50 -3.17
N LEU A 169 -15.52 -0.65 -4.18
CA LEU A 169 -14.85 0.64 -4.19
C LEU A 169 -15.86 1.67 -4.69
N ARG A 170 -16.12 2.71 -3.90
CA ARG A 170 -17.02 3.81 -4.26
C ARG A 170 -16.40 5.13 -3.87
N GLY A 171 -16.64 6.16 -4.68
CA GLY A 171 -16.31 7.52 -4.34
C GLY A 171 -17.19 8.53 -5.06
N SER A 172 -17.18 9.74 -4.55
CA SER A 172 -17.93 10.87 -5.06
C SER A 172 -17.05 12.12 -4.97
N TYR A 173 -16.82 12.73 -6.13
CA TYR A 173 -16.10 13.98 -6.31
C TYR A 173 -17.07 15.10 -6.70
N SER A 174 -16.87 16.26 -6.09
CA SER A 174 -17.54 17.51 -6.45
C SER A 174 -16.48 18.52 -6.89
N GLY A 175 -16.53 18.93 -8.15
CA GLY A 175 -15.67 19.98 -8.70
C GLY A 175 -15.99 21.36 -8.13
N ALA A 176 -17.23 21.61 -7.73
CA ALA A 176 -17.62 22.89 -7.10
C ALA A 176 -17.00 23.09 -5.71
N SER A 177 -16.77 22.00 -4.98
CA SER A 177 -16.17 22.05 -3.64
C SER A 177 -14.75 21.47 -3.57
N GLU A 178 -14.26 20.90 -4.67
CA GLU A 178 -12.96 20.20 -4.77
C GLU A 178 -12.79 19.11 -3.70
N ILE A 179 -13.89 18.44 -3.36
CA ILE A 179 -13.93 17.39 -2.33
C ILE A 179 -14.11 16.04 -2.99
N LEU A 180 -13.26 15.08 -2.65
CA LEU A 180 -13.40 13.66 -2.98
C LEU A 180 -13.65 12.87 -1.70
N ASN A 181 -14.76 12.15 -1.65
CA ASN A 181 -14.98 11.12 -0.64
C ASN A 181 -14.85 9.77 -1.31
N GLY A 182 -14.21 8.82 -0.64
CA GLY A 182 -14.20 7.45 -1.12
C GLY A 182 -14.08 6.42 -0.01
N HIS A 183 -14.40 5.21 -0.40
CA HIS A 183 -14.68 4.13 0.52
C HIS A 183 -14.39 2.80 -0.19
N LEU A 184 -13.60 1.96 0.46
CA LEU A 184 -13.17 0.67 -0.04
C LEU A 184 -13.56 -0.39 0.99
N LYS A 185 -14.14 -1.51 0.53
CA LYS A 185 -14.43 -2.69 1.35
C LYS A 185 -13.79 -3.93 0.74
N GLY A 186 -13.37 -4.81 1.64
CA GLY A 186 -13.02 -6.17 1.31
C GLY A 186 -13.27 -7.11 2.47
N LEU A 187 -13.01 -8.39 2.22
CA LEU A 187 -13.13 -9.46 3.17
C LEU A 187 -11.78 -10.15 3.31
N LEU A 188 -11.25 -10.15 4.53
CA LEU A 188 -10.07 -10.91 4.92
C LEU A 188 -10.50 -12.25 5.49
N VAL A 189 -9.88 -13.33 5.03
CA VAL A 189 -9.93 -14.64 5.66
C VAL A 189 -8.50 -15.05 6.03
N LEU A 190 -8.27 -15.26 7.32
CA LEU A 190 -7.01 -15.77 7.86
C LEU A 190 -7.25 -17.16 8.42
N SER A 191 -6.35 -18.10 8.11
CA SER A 191 -6.46 -19.46 8.60
C SER A 191 -5.11 -20.15 8.77
N ASN A 192 -5.08 -21.14 9.66
CA ASN A 192 -4.04 -22.16 9.74
C ASN A 192 -4.69 -23.46 10.25
N ILE A 193 -3.88 -24.43 10.69
CA ILE A 193 -4.40 -25.70 11.23
C ILE A 193 -5.26 -25.54 12.50
N ASN A 194 -5.10 -24.45 13.25
CA ASN A 194 -5.76 -24.25 14.54
C ASN A 194 -6.96 -23.30 14.47
N PHE A 195 -7.06 -22.44 13.46
CA PHE A 195 -8.17 -21.49 13.36
C PHE A 195 -8.52 -21.08 11.93
N LYS A 196 -9.72 -20.52 11.81
CA LYS A 196 -10.18 -19.77 10.65
C LYS A 196 -10.96 -18.55 11.13
N LYS A 197 -10.51 -17.35 10.75
CA LYS A 197 -11.11 -16.06 11.12
C LYS A 197 -11.46 -15.29 9.85
N THR A 198 -12.67 -14.75 9.81
CA THR A 198 -13.15 -13.90 8.72
C THR A 198 -13.41 -12.50 9.26
N LEU A 199 -12.87 -11.48 8.60
CA LEU A 199 -12.91 -10.10 9.05
C LEU A 199 -13.28 -9.17 7.88
N PRO A 200 -14.32 -8.33 8.02
CA PRO A 200 -14.56 -7.27 7.06
C PRO A 200 -13.50 -6.17 7.24
N ILE A 201 -12.89 -5.75 6.14
CA ILE A 201 -11.96 -4.62 6.09
C ILE A 201 -12.65 -3.50 5.32
N SER A 202 -12.76 -2.34 5.94
CA SER A 202 -13.37 -1.16 5.34
C SER A 202 -12.46 0.03 5.58
N THR A 203 -12.18 0.85 4.57
CA THR A 203 -11.39 2.09 4.69
C THR A 203 -12.15 3.26 4.09
N ARG A 204 -11.99 4.44 4.69
CA ARG A 204 -12.66 5.67 4.25
C ARG A 204 -11.65 6.79 4.14
N HIS A 205 -11.82 7.57 3.09
CA HIS A 205 -10.94 8.67 2.79
C HIS A 205 -11.75 9.89 2.35
N HIS A 206 -11.43 11.04 2.95
CA HIS A 206 -11.94 12.35 2.60
C HIS A 206 -10.78 13.22 2.14
N VAL A 207 -10.91 13.83 0.96
CA VAL A 207 -9.89 14.68 0.36
C VAL A 207 -10.47 16.06 0.10
N GLU A 208 -9.73 17.10 0.46
CA GLU A 208 -10.10 18.50 0.27
C GLU A 208 -9.09 19.18 -0.66
N LYS A 209 -9.58 20.13 -1.48
CA LYS A 209 -8.79 20.90 -2.46
C LYS A 209 -8.14 20.03 -3.56
N LEU A 210 -8.82 18.95 -3.94
CA LEU A 210 -8.37 18.12 -5.04
C LEU A 210 -8.87 18.72 -6.35
N GLU A 211 -7.98 19.29 -7.14
CA GLU A 211 -8.29 19.76 -8.49
C GLU A 211 -8.25 18.59 -9.49
N ALA A 212 -9.41 18.06 -9.86
CA ALA A 212 -9.53 16.93 -10.79
C ALA A 212 -10.48 17.24 -11.95
N SER A 213 -10.02 16.90 -13.15
CA SER A 213 -10.74 16.99 -14.42
C SER A 213 -10.73 15.67 -15.22
N LYS A 214 -9.91 14.70 -14.82
CA LYS A 214 -9.73 13.41 -15.49
C LYS A 214 -9.75 12.23 -14.52
N SER A 215 -10.03 11.04 -15.04
CA SER A 215 -10.04 9.78 -14.29
C SER A 215 -8.73 9.50 -13.59
N GLU A 216 -7.61 9.66 -14.29
CA GLU A 216 -6.28 9.20 -13.81
C GLU A 216 -5.83 9.94 -12.55
N GLN A 217 -6.38 11.14 -12.32
CA GLN A 217 -6.10 11.94 -11.12
C GLN A 217 -6.69 11.31 -9.85
N PHE A 218 -7.58 10.32 -9.98
CA PHE A 218 -8.12 9.55 -8.86
C PHE A 218 -7.33 8.26 -8.57
N ASP A 219 -6.43 7.82 -9.45
CA ASP A 219 -5.70 6.57 -9.25
C ASP A 219 -4.82 6.61 -8.00
N PHE A 220 -4.13 7.73 -7.77
CA PHE A 220 -3.34 7.94 -6.55
C PHE A 220 -4.21 7.87 -5.28
N PHE A 221 -5.41 8.45 -5.33
CA PHE A 221 -6.39 8.37 -4.25
C PHE A 221 -6.82 6.92 -3.97
N ILE A 222 -7.07 6.14 -5.02
CA ILE A 222 -7.42 4.72 -4.90
C ILE A 222 -6.24 3.95 -4.30
N ALA A 223 -5.01 4.19 -4.76
CA ALA A 223 -3.82 3.57 -4.19
C ALA A 223 -3.67 3.84 -2.69
N LEU A 224 -4.00 5.06 -2.22
CA LEU A 224 -4.03 5.37 -0.80
C LEU A 224 -5.08 4.58 -0.03
N LEU A 225 -6.29 4.40 -0.58
CA LEU A 225 -7.31 3.54 0.05
C LEU A 225 -6.85 2.08 0.16
N VAL A 226 -6.17 1.56 -0.87
CA VAL A 226 -5.60 0.21 -0.86
C VAL A 226 -4.48 0.09 0.17
N LYS A 227 -3.59 1.09 0.26
CA LYS A 227 -2.55 1.17 1.30
C LYS A 227 -3.15 1.10 2.71
N GLN A 228 -4.21 1.85 2.97
CA GLN A 228 -4.90 1.82 4.26
C GLN A 228 -5.47 0.44 4.57
N ALA A 229 -6.04 -0.24 3.56
CA ALA A 229 -6.57 -1.59 3.73
C ALA A 229 -5.44 -2.57 4.09
N ALA A 230 -4.28 -2.45 3.44
CA ALA A 230 -3.10 -3.24 3.74
C ALA A 230 -2.59 -3.00 5.17
N ILE A 231 -2.56 -1.75 5.64
CA ILE A 231 -2.20 -1.41 7.02
C ILE A 231 -3.16 -2.09 8.01
N LYS A 232 -4.49 -1.98 7.80
CA LYS A 232 -5.48 -2.63 8.67
C LYS A 232 -5.29 -4.15 8.71
N VAL A 233 -5.04 -4.78 7.57
CA VAL A 233 -4.81 -6.22 7.50
C VAL A 233 -3.52 -6.61 8.22
N ALA A 234 -2.44 -5.85 8.04
CA ALA A 234 -1.20 -6.08 8.76
C ALA A 234 -1.41 -5.97 10.28
N ASP A 235 -2.16 -4.97 10.75
CA ASP A 235 -2.49 -4.80 12.17
C ASP A 235 -3.31 -5.97 12.72
N GLU A 236 -4.27 -6.51 11.95
CA GLU A 236 -5.03 -7.70 12.35
C GLU A 236 -4.13 -8.94 12.47
N ILE A 237 -3.14 -9.11 11.59
CA ILE A 237 -2.19 -10.24 11.65
C ILE A 237 -1.22 -10.08 12.83
N THR A 238 -0.82 -8.85 13.14
CA THR A 238 0.05 -8.58 14.29
C THR A 238 -0.62 -8.95 15.62
N LYS A 239 -1.94 -8.79 15.75
CA LYS A 239 -2.71 -9.10 16.97
C LYS A 239 -2.92 -10.60 17.24
N LEU A 240 -2.71 -11.48 16.25
CA LEU A 240 -2.92 -12.93 16.35
C LEU A 240 -1.76 -13.65 17.03
#